data_AF-A4CAC3-F1
#
_entry.id   AF-A4CAC3-F1
#
_cell.length_a   1.000
_cell.length_b   1.000
_cell.length_c   1.000
_cell.angle_alpha   90.00
_cell.angle_beta   90.00
_cell.angle_gamma   90.00
#
_symmetry.space_group_name_H-M   'P 1'
#
loop_
_entity.id
_entity.type
_entity.pdbx_description
1 polymer ?
#
loop_
_entity_poly.entity_id
_entity_poly.type
_entity_poly.pdbx_seq_one_letter_code
_entity_poly.pdbx_strand_id
1 'polypeptide(L)'
;MRGLLDETWLIDTLLGFEEGREESDSDDGHLNGLGNQEEGFEVVLQARRAFSSDWRSWIIGRVVTGGDGNLGLFGVGYCFGSQNDSSGSEVNLVAVFHDSEYANKGFGINVMQAAASGLAATNLNGGLRSFGIDYSYRHNINEDWQIYGEALFEYFSSELRKSPIVCNNYETEVGIGFIYV
;
A
#
# COMPACT_ATOMS: atom_id res chain seq x y z
N MET A 1 -7.17 -9.86 11.66
CA MET A 1 -7.81 -9.59 12.97
C MET A 1 -7.92 -8.08 13.14
N ARG A 2 -9.09 -7.58 13.55
CA ARG A 2 -9.37 -6.16 13.82
C ARG A 2 -9.92 -6.05 15.22
N GLY A 3 -9.37 -5.16 16.04
CA GLY A 3 -9.75 -5.01 17.45
C GLY A 3 -9.79 -3.55 17.87
N LEU A 4 -10.90 -3.15 18.48
CA LEU A 4 -11.02 -1.89 19.21
C LEU A 4 -10.46 -2.11 20.62
N LEU A 5 -9.35 -1.45 20.96
CA LEU A 5 -8.71 -1.61 22.28
C LEU A 5 -9.28 -0.65 23.33
N ASP A 6 -9.84 0.48 22.89
CA ASP A 6 -10.55 1.49 23.69
C ASP A 6 -11.42 2.35 22.74
N GLU A 7 -12.20 3.32 23.25
CA GLU A 7 -13.08 4.17 22.44
C GLU A 7 -12.37 4.89 21.27
N THR A 8 -11.05 5.06 21.33
CA THR A 8 -10.27 5.86 20.35
C THR A 8 -9.12 5.10 19.69
N TRP A 9 -8.93 3.80 19.97
CA TRP A 9 -7.83 3.01 19.41
C TRP A 9 -8.33 1.79 18.66
N LEU A 10 -7.93 1.70 17.39
CA LEU A 10 -8.18 0.56 16.53
C LEU A 10 -6.84 -0.05 16.10
N ILE A 11 -6.71 -1.36 16.26
CA ILE A 11 -5.55 -2.11 15.77
C ILE A 11 -6.01 -3.20 14.83
N ASP A 12 -5.35 -3.28 13.68
CA ASP A 12 -5.58 -4.28 12.64
C ASP A 12 -4.29 -5.05 12.37
N THR A 13 -4.46 -6.34 12.11
CA THR A 13 -3.41 -7.24 11.64
C THR A 13 -3.92 -8.07 10.47
N LEU A 14 -3.17 -8.11 9.38
CA LEU A 14 -3.51 -8.87 8.19
C LEU A 14 -2.28 -9.68 7.74
N LEU A 15 -2.53 -10.91 7.29
CA LEU A 15 -1.55 -11.71 6.56
C LEU A 15 -1.91 -11.59 5.08
N GLY A 16 -0.99 -11.04 4.30
CA GLY A 16 -1.10 -10.88 2.85
C GLY A 16 -0.27 -11.93 2.12
N PHE A 17 -0.65 -12.19 0.87
CA PHE A 17 0.13 -12.95 -0.08
C PHE A 17 0.33 -12.08 -1.31
N GLU A 18 1.58 -11.87 -1.70
CA GLU A 18 1.99 -11.11 -2.87
C GLU A 18 2.36 -12.13 -3.97
N GLU A 19 1.72 -12.06 -5.13
CA GLU A 19 1.92 -13.02 -6.22
C GLU A 19 3.28 -12.86 -6.94
N GLY A 20 4.03 -11.80 -6.61
CA GLY A 20 5.27 -11.45 -7.29
C GLY A 20 5.02 -10.67 -8.58
N ARG A 21 6.02 -10.69 -9.48
CA ARG A 21 5.98 -9.99 -10.77
C ARG A 21 6.73 -10.80 -11.81
N GLU A 22 6.12 -11.05 -12.95
CA GLU A 22 6.77 -11.72 -14.07
C GLU A 22 7.31 -10.73 -15.11
N GLU A 23 8.24 -11.16 -15.96
CA GLU A 23 8.61 -10.35 -17.13
C GLU A 23 7.43 -10.17 -18.10
N SER A 24 6.56 -11.20 -18.18
CA SER A 24 5.36 -11.24 -19.01
C SER A 24 4.29 -10.23 -18.62
N ASP A 25 4.38 -9.61 -17.45
CA ASP A 25 3.42 -8.59 -17.00
C ASP A 25 3.55 -7.27 -17.77
N SER A 26 4.59 -7.12 -18.59
CA SER A 26 4.77 -5.96 -19.46
C SER A 26 4.58 -6.32 -20.93
N ASP A 27 3.39 -6.02 -21.45
CA ASP A 27 3.07 -6.18 -22.88
C ASP A 27 4.06 -5.41 -23.80
N ASP A 28 4.51 -4.23 -23.36
CA ASP A 28 5.49 -3.40 -24.07
C ASP A 28 6.95 -3.82 -23.81
N GLY A 29 7.17 -4.87 -23.03
CA GLY A 29 8.48 -5.48 -22.78
C GLY A 29 9.40 -4.69 -21.85
N HIS A 30 8.87 -3.78 -21.02
CA HIS A 30 9.66 -2.99 -20.07
C HIS A 30 10.35 -3.82 -18.98
N LEU A 31 9.89 -5.06 -18.77
CA LEU A 31 10.43 -5.98 -17.77
C LEU A 31 11.33 -7.07 -18.35
N ASN A 32 11.52 -7.10 -19.67
CA ASN A 32 12.32 -8.12 -20.35
C ASN A 32 13.77 -8.13 -19.85
N GLY A 33 14.27 -9.29 -19.44
CA GLY A 33 15.62 -9.47 -18.91
C GLY A 33 15.80 -9.10 -17.44
N LEU A 34 14.71 -8.79 -16.70
CA LEU A 34 14.76 -8.51 -15.27
C LEU A 34 14.50 -9.74 -14.38
N GLY A 35 14.10 -10.87 -14.96
CA GLY A 35 13.63 -12.05 -14.26
C GLY A 35 12.28 -11.85 -13.57
N ASN A 36 11.74 -12.96 -13.09
CA ASN A 36 10.55 -12.98 -12.27
C ASN A 36 10.93 -12.70 -10.81
N GLN A 37 10.08 -11.95 -10.12
CA GLN A 37 10.09 -11.78 -8.68
C GLN A 37 9.21 -12.87 -8.07
N GLU A 38 9.71 -13.51 -7.02
CA GLU A 38 9.01 -14.60 -6.34
C GLU A 38 7.81 -14.08 -5.54
N GLU A 39 6.79 -14.92 -5.44
CA GLU A 39 5.66 -14.72 -4.54
C GLU A 39 6.10 -14.78 -3.06
N GLY A 40 5.35 -14.11 -2.19
CA GLY A 40 5.74 -13.98 -0.79
C GLY A 40 4.56 -13.75 0.14
N PHE A 41 4.79 -13.98 1.44
CA PHE A 41 3.84 -13.60 2.48
C PHE A 41 4.29 -12.32 3.17
N GLU A 42 3.33 -11.48 3.48
CA GLU A 42 3.55 -10.25 4.22
C GLU A 42 2.66 -10.18 5.45
N VAL A 43 3.17 -9.55 6.50
CA VAL A 43 2.39 -9.19 7.67
C VAL A 43 2.17 -7.69 7.68
N VAL A 44 0.91 -7.30 7.75
CA VAL A 44 0.48 -5.91 7.87
C VAL A 44 0.02 -5.67 9.30
N LEU A 45 0.63 -4.69 9.95
CA LEU A 45 0.20 -4.16 11.25
C LEU A 45 -0.25 -2.72 11.06
N GLN A 46 -1.46 -2.40 11.50
CA GLN A 46 -2.00 -1.06 11.41
C GLN A 46 -2.57 -0.63 12.75
N ALA A 47 -2.36 0.64 13.09
CA ALA A 47 -3.00 1.28 14.22
C ALA A 47 -3.63 2.61 13.77
N ARG A 48 -4.85 2.86 14.21
CA ARG A 48 -5.52 4.15 14.09
C ARG A 48 -5.83 4.68 15.47
N ARG A 49 -5.61 5.98 15.67
CA ARG A 49 -6.02 6.69 16.88
C ARG A 49 -6.94 7.84 16.52
N ALA A 50 -8.20 7.75 16.92
CA ALA A 50 -9.16 8.82 16.73
C ALA A 50 -8.87 10.01 17.66
N PHE A 51 -9.18 11.22 17.19
CA PHE A 51 -9.10 12.44 18.02
C PHE A 51 -10.29 12.58 18.98
N SER A 52 -11.38 11.85 18.71
CA SER A 52 -12.63 11.86 19.46
C SER A 52 -13.34 10.50 19.28
N SER A 53 -14.23 10.15 20.20
CA SER A 53 -14.98 8.88 20.16
C SER A 53 -16.02 8.80 19.04
N ASP A 54 -16.28 9.90 18.33
CA ASP A 54 -17.11 9.92 17.13
C ASP A 54 -16.37 9.48 15.86
N TRP A 55 -15.07 9.17 15.95
CA TRP A 55 -14.24 8.65 14.85
C TRP A 55 -14.25 9.50 13.57
N ARG A 56 -14.55 10.80 13.67
CA ARG A 56 -14.55 11.69 12.50
C ARG A 56 -13.17 11.89 11.90
N SER A 57 -12.14 11.91 12.73
CA SER A 57 -10.76 12.05 12.29
C SER A 57 -9.81 11.27 13.18
N TRP A 58 -8.70 10.82 12.59
CA TRP A 58 -7.70 10.00 13.25
C TRP A 58 -6.30 10.25 12.68
N ILE A 59 -5.29 9.81 13.43
CA ILE A 59 -3.98 9.50 12.88
C ILE A 59 -3.92 8.01 12.55
N ILE A 60 -3.16 7.65 11.53
CA ILE A 60 -2.96 6.27 11.09
C ILE A 60 -1.48 5.97 10.94
N GLY A 61 -1.06 4.79 11.41
CA GLY A 61 0.23 4.20 11.15
C GLY A 61 0.06 2.77 10.65
N ARG A 62 0.81 2.38 9.63
CA ARG A 62 0.85 1.00 9.10
C ARG A 62 2.30 0.59 8.86
N VAL A 63 2.61 -0.66 9.14
CA VAL A 63 3.86 -1.32 8.76
C VAL A 63 3.51 -2.59 7.99
N VAL A 64 4.16 -2.79 6.87
CA VAL A 64 4.15 -4.01 6.07
C VAL A 64 5.55 -4.59 6.12
N THR A 65 5.67 -5.86 6.46
CA THR A 65 6.95 -6.56 6.61
C THR A 65 6.85 -7.97 6.08
N GLY A 66 7.91 -8.46 5.45
CA GLY A 66 7.98 -9.78 4.84
C GLY A 66 9.42 -10.24 4.65
N GLY A 67 9.61 -11.18 3.72
CA GLY A 67 10.94 -11.70 3.40
C GLY A 67 11.89 -10.69 2.74
N ASP A 68 11.34 -9.65 2.11
CA ASP A 68 12.06 -8.79 1.17
C ASP A 68 11.94 -7.30 1.53
N GLY A 69 12.17 -6.99 2.81
CA GLY A 69 12.19 -5.62 3.34
C GLY A 69 10.86 -5.16 3.93
N ASN A 70 10.78 -3.86 4.17
CA ASN A 70 9.69 -3.23 4.93
C ASN A 70 9.18 -1.94 4.29
N LEU A 71 7.87 -1.74 4.43
CA LEU A 71 7.16 -0.51 4.09
C LEU A 71 6.45 0.04 5.32
N GLY A 72 6.51 1.36 5.51
CA GLY A 72 5.85 2.08 6.58
C GLY A 72 4.98 3.18 6.00
N LEU A 73 3.81 3.42 6.60
CA LEU A 73 2.89 4.47 6.21
C LEU A 73 2.46 5.24 7.45
N PHE A 74 2.44 6.56 7.34
CA PHE A 74 1.89 7.44 8.36
C PHE A 74 0.98 8.49 7.73
N GLY A 75 -0.13 8.81 8.39
CA GLY A 75 -1.06 9.78 7.85
C GLY A 75 -2.15 10.23 8.80
N VAL A 76 -3.11 10.95 8.22
CA VAL A 76 -4.33 11.40 8.86
C VAL A 76 -5.52 10.93 8.04
N GLY A 77 -6.64 10.64 8.71
CA GLY A 77 -7.87 10.27 8.04
C GLY A 77 -9.07 11.06 8.53
N TYR A 78 -10.11 11.07 7.70
CA TYR A 78 -11.38 11.71 7.95
C TYR A 78 -12.54 10.85 7.44
N CYS A 79 -13.58 10.68 8.26
CA CYS A 79 -14.84 10.04 7.88
C CYS A 79 -15.91 11.09 7.59
N PHE A 80 -16.54 10.99 6.42
CA PHE A 80 -17.61 11.88 5.99
C PHE A 80 -18.97 11.43 6.54
N GLY A 81 -19.86 12.40 6.77
CA GLY A 81 -21.21 12.14 7.28
C GLY A 81 -21.28 12.10 8.81
N SER A 82 -22.29 11.42 9.35
CA SER A 82 -22.54 11.28 10.80
C SER A 82 -22.70 9.82 11.23
N GLN A 83 -22.31 8.89 10.36
CA GLN A 83 -22.39 7.45 10.61
C GLN A 83 -21.31 7.05 11.62
N ASN A 84 -21.64 6.14 12.53
CA ASN A 84 -20.74 5.64 13.58
C ASN A 84 -20.68 4.10 13.62
N ASP A 85 -21.16 3.44 12.57
CA ASP A 85 -21.24 1.99 12.42
C ASP A 85 -20.11 1.42 11.54
N SER A 86 -19.02 2.17 11.36
CA SER A 86 -17.92 1.86 10.43
C SER A 86 -18.29 1.78 8.95
N SER A 87 -19.50 2.21 8.58
CA SER A 87 -19.91 2.42 7.18
C SER A 87 -19.72 3.87 6.75
N GLY A 88 -19.78 4.10 5.43
CA GLY A 88 -19.65 5.42 4.84
C GLY A 88 -18.33 5.63 4.11
N SER A 89 -18.07 6.90 3.83
CA SER A 89 -16.93 7.37 3.06
C SER A 89 -15.81 7.83 3.98
N GLU A 90 -14.61 7.34 3.76
CA GLU A 90 -13.40 7.75 4.47
C GLU A 90 -12.36 8.23 3.45
N VAL A 91 -11.52 9.19 3.87
CA VAL A 91 -10.32 9.59 3.13
C VAL A 91 -9.12 9.58 4.06
N ASN A 92 -7.98 9.10 3.58
CA ASN A 92 -6.69 9.17 4.25
C ASN A 92 -5.70 9.94 3.38
N LEU A 93 -4.90 10.80 4.01
CA LEU A 93 -3.73 11.44 3.40
C LEU A 93 -2.49 10.88 4.08
N VAL A 94 -1.58 10.33 3.29
CA VAL A 94 -0.49 9.50 3.80
C VAL A 94 0.87 9.87 3.20
N ALA A 95 1.92 9.66 3.98
CA ALA A 95 3.29 9.58 3.51
C ALA A 95 3.77 8.14 3.69
N VAL A 96 4.35 7.58 2.64
CA VAL A 96 4.82 6.19 2.60
C VAL A 96 6.32 6.18 2.57
N PHE A 97 6.91 5.28 3.33
CA PHE A 97 8.34 5.08 3.49
C PHE A 97 8.68 3.62 3.28
N HIS A 98 9.91 3.35 2.89
CA HIS A 98 10.38 2.00 2.69
C HIS A 98 11.87 1.92 3.00
N ASP A 99 12.36 0.73 3.32
CA ASP A 99 13.80 0.48 3.32
C ASP A 99 14.33 0.22 1.90
N SER A 100 15.65 0.15 1.78
CA SER A 100 16.31 -0.11 0.49
C SER A 100 16.03 -1.53 -0.02
N GLU A 101 15.79 -2.49 0.85
CA GLU A 101 15.52 -3.87 0.43
C GLU A 101 14.17 -3.93 -0.29
N TYR A 102 13.13 -3.38 0.32
CA TYR A 102 11.80 -3.23 -0.29
C TYR A 102 11.86 -2.36 -1.56
N ALA A 103 12.66 -1.28 -1.55
CA ALA A 103 12.87 -0.42 -2.72
C ALA A 103 13.35 -1.24 -3.93
N ASN A 104 14.41 -2.02 -3.70
CA ASN A 104 15.13 -2.71 -4.76
C ASN A 104 14.46 -4.03 -5.13
N LYS A 105 13.66 -4.63 -4.24
CA LYS A 105 12.77 -5.74 -4.56
C LYS A 105 11.89 -5.35 -5.74
N GLY A 106 11.11 -4.27 -5.63
CA GLY A 106 10.16 -3.86 -6.66
C GLY A 106 10.78 -3.10 -7.83
N PHE A 107 11.74 -2.20 -7.55
CA PHE A 107 12.17 -1.18 -8.52
C PHE A 107 13.69 -1.15 -8.76
N GLY A 108 14.46 -2.04 -8.14
CA GLY A 108 15.90 -2.14 -8.32
C GLY A 108 16.29 -2.87 -9.59
N ILE A 109 17.48 -2.58 -10.13
CA ILE A 109 18.05 -3.30 -11.26
C ILE A 109 19.50 -3.65 -10.93
N ASN A 110 19.75 -4.93 -10.68
CA ASN A 110 21.09 -5.43 -10.40
C ASN A 110 21.94 -5.54 -11.69
N VAL A 111 23.23 -5.83 -11.54
CA VAL A 111 24.18 -5.86 -12.67
C VAL A 111 23.83 -6.93 -13.70
N MET A 112 23.33 -8.09 -13.28
CA MET A 112 22.95 -9.17 -14.20
C MET A 112 21.70 -8.79 -15.01
N GLN A 113 20.70 -8.23 -14.34
CA GLN A 113 19.48 -7.71 -14.96
C GLN A 113 19.80 -6.58 -15.93
N ALA A 114 20.69 -5.64 -15.57
CA ALA A 114 21.14 -4.57 -16.46
C ALA A 114 21.80 -5.12 -17.73
N ALA A 115 22.64 -6.14 -17.60
CA ALA A 115 23.30 -6.78 -18.74
C ALA A 115 22.31 -7.54 -19.66
N ALA A 116 21.26 -8.14 -19.09
CA ALA A 116 20.26 -8.90 -19.84
C ALA A 116 19.19 -8.02 -20.50
N SER A 117 18.75 -6.95 -19.82
CA SER A 117 17.70 -6.03 -20.29
C SER A 117 18.22 -4.86 -21.12
N GLY A 118 19.49 -4.49 -20.96
CA GLY A 118 20.05 -3.25 -21.50
C GLY A 118 19.69 -1.99 -20.71
N LEU A 119 18.95 -2.13 -19.60
CA LEU A 119 18.63 -1.02 -18.70
C LEU A 119 19.82 -0.64 -17.82
N ALA A 120 19.82 0.60 -17.32
CA ALA A 120 20.83 1.04 -16.38
C ALA A 120 20.66 0.34 -15.03
N ALA A 121 21.76 -0.21 -14.50
CA ALA A 121 21.79 -0.72 -13.14
C ALA A 121 21.36 0.38 -12.17
N THR A 122 20.41 0.07 -11.31
CA THR A 122 19.77 1.03 -10.41
C THR A 122 19.71 0.45 -9.01
N ASN A 123 20.26 1.21 -8.06
CA ASN A 123 20.16 0.91 -6.64
C ASN A 123 19.45 2.07 -5.95
N LEU A 124 18.30 1.76 -5.35
CA LEU A 124 17.45 2.72 -4.67
C LEU A 124 17.75 2.75 -3.17
N ASN A 125 17.70 3.94 -2.60
CA ASN A 125 17.82 4.10 -1.15
C ASN A 125 16.45 3.90 -0.49
N GLY A 126 16.48 3.54 0.79
CA GLY A 126 15.30 3.70 1.65
C GLY A 126 14.98 5.17 1.91
N GLY A 127 13.79 5.44 2.41
CA GLY A 127 13.32 6.78 2.72
C GLY A 127 11.88 6.98 2.25
N LEU A 128 11.56 8.21 1.86
CA LEU A 128 10.23 8.56 1.37
C LEU A 128 9.96 7.88 0.01
N ARG A 129 8.93 7.03 -0.04
CA ARG A 129 8.40 6.40 -1.26
C ARG A 129 7.52 7.35 -2.04
N SER A 130 6.50 7.89 -1.37
CA SER A 130 5.37 8.56 -2.01
C SER A 130 4.57 9.38 -1.00
N PHE A 131 3.74 10.28 -1.54
CA PHE A 131 2.59 10.84 -0.85
C PHE A 131 1.32 10.32 -1.49
N GLY A 132 0.36 9.90 -0.67
CA GLY A 132 -0.85 9.23 -1.15
C GLY A 132 -2.13 9.88 -0.65
N ILE A 133 -3.18 9.70 -1.43
CA ILE A 133 -4.57 9.86 -1.03
C ILE A 133 -5.30 8.54 -1.26
N ASP A 134 -5.91 8.05 -0.19
CA ASP A 134 -6.71 6.82 -0.20
C ASP A 134 -8.15 7.21 0.14
N TYR A 135 -9.08 6.90 -0.76
CA TYR A 135 -10.51 7.00 -0.51
C TYR A 135 -11.10 5.61 -0.38
N SER A 136 -11.87 5.37 0.68
CA SER A 136 -12.61 4.13 0.83
C SER A 136 -14.08 4.36 1.13
N TYR A 137 -14.91 3.41 0.72
CA TYR A 137 -16.33 3.40 0.98
C TYR A 137 -16.76 2.03 1.49
N ARG A 138 -17.52 2.01 2.59
CA ARG A 138 -18.13 0.81 3.15
C ARG A 138 -19.65 0.94 3.19
N HIS A 139 -20.35 -0.13 2.83
CA HIS A 139 -21.80 -0.18 2.93
C HIS A 139 -22.27 -1.52 3.47
N ASN A 140 -23.17 -1.49 4.46
CA ASN A 140 -23.83 -2.67 5.00
C ASN A 140 -24.88 -3.15 3.99
N ILE A 141 -24.68 -4.33 3.41
CA ILE A 141 -25.71 -4.99 2.58
C ILE A 141 -26.81 -5.54 3.49
N ASN A 142 -26.42 -6.13 4.61
CA ASN A 142 -27.29 -6.63 5.69
C ASN A 142 -26.49 -6.68 7.00
N GLU A 143 -27.01 -7.37 8.01
CA GLU A 143 -26.38 -7.48 9.33
C GLU A 143 -25.05 -8.27 9.31
N ASP A 144 -24.87 -9.16 8.34
CA ASP A 144 -23.72 -10.07 8.25
C ASP A 144 -22.70 -9.66 7.18
N TRP A 145 -23.11 -8.86 6.19
CA TRP A 145 -22.31 -8.57 5.00
C TRP A 145 -22.15 -7.08 4.74
N GLN A 146 -20.90 -6.69 4.53
CA GLN A 146 -20.48 -5.38 4.04
C GLN A 146 -19.84 -5.50 2.66
N ILE A 147 -20.11 -4.52 1.81
CA ILE A 147 -19.30 -4.28 0.60
C ILE A 147 -18.33 -3.13 0.89
N TYR A 148 -17.14 -3.27 0.32
CA TYR A 148 -16.03 -2.33 0.44
C TYR A 148 -15.52 -1.96 -0.95
N GLY A 149 -15.21 -0.69 -1.15
CA GLY A 149 -14.45 -0.23 -2.31
C GLY A 149 -13.38 0.76 -1.88
N GLU A 150 -12.26 0.75 -2.58
CA GLU A 150 -11.15 1.67 -2.38
C GLU A 150 -10.62 2.23 -3.70
N ALA A 151 -10.07 3.43 -3.62
CA ALA A 151 -9.34 4.07 -4.68
C ALA A 151 -8.14 4.80 -4.07
N LEU A 152 -6.94 4.38 -4.45
CA LEU A 152 -5.68 4.92 -4.01
C LEU A 152 -5.01 5.67 -5.18
N PHE A 153 -4.45 6.83 -4.88
CA PHE A 153 -3.50 7.52 -5.74
C PHE A 153 -2.25 7.85 -4.91
N GLU A 154 -1.08 7.46 -5.42
CA GLU A 154 0.20 7.81 -4.83
C GLU A 154 1.08 8.54 -5.82
N TYR A 155 1.67 9.66 -5.41
CA TYR A 155 2.70 10.33 -6.18
C TYR A 155 4.07 9.97 -5.63
N PHE A 156 4.91 9.38 -6.47
CA PHE A 156 6.22 8.89 -6.07
C PHE A 156 7.17 10.02 -5.65
N SER A 157 8.18 9.68 -4.88
CA SER A 157 9.30 10.55 -4.56
C SER A 157 10.30 10.59 -5.72
N SER A 158 11.25 11.51 -5.65
CA SER A 158 12.34 11.55 -6.63
C SER A 158 13.25 10.34 -6.57
N GLU A 159 13.31 9.64 -5.42
CA GLU A 159 14.15 8.45 -5.27
C GLU A 159 13.63 7.32 -6.15
N LEU A 160 12.33 7.00 -6.04
CA LEU A 160 11.74 5.90 -6.79
C LEU A 160 11.82 6.13 -8.30
N ARG A 161 11.62 7.38 -8.74
CA ARG A 161 11.72 7.79 -10.16
C ARG A 161 13.10 7.66 -10.78
N LYS A 162 14.15 7.29 -10.02
CA LYS A 162 15.46 6.95 -10.59
C LYS A 162 15.42 5.63 -11.37
N SER A 163 14.48 4.76 -11.05
CA SER A 163 14.37 3.46 -11.69
C SER A 163 13.78 3.58 -13.11
N PRO A 164 14.44 3.01 -14.13
CA PRO A 164 13.96 3.10 -15.51
C PRO A 164 12.72 2.23 -15.78
N ILE A 165 12.33 1.36 -14.83
CA ILE A 165 11.07 0.61 -14.89
C ILE A 165 9.89 1.33 -14.24
N VAL A 166 10.12 2.50 -13.65
CA VAL A 166 9.04 3.38 -13.18
C VAL A 166 8.53 4.19 -14.37
N CYS A 167 7.53 3.65 -15.07
CA CYS A 167 6.97 4.28 -16.27
C CYS A 167 6.17 5.56 -15.98
N ASN A 168 5.60 5.67 -14.78
CA ASN A 168 4.80 6.82 -14.35
C ASN A 168 5.33 7.37 -13.03
N ASN A 169 5.12 8.67 -12.81
CA ASN A 169 5.50 9.34 -11.56
C ASN A 169 4.53 9.07 -10.41
N TYR A 170 3.53 8.24 -10.64
CA TYR A 170 2.44 7.96 -9.72
C TYR A 170 1.95 6.51 -9.90
N GLU A 171 1.21 6.05 -8.91
CA GLU A 171 0.52 4.76 -8.86
C GLU A 171 -0.95 5.01 -8.56
N THR A 172 -1.82 4.19 -9.16
CA THR A 172 -3.25 4.20 -8.86
C THR A 172 -3.74 2.78 -8.68
N GLU A 173 -4.50 2.55 -7.63
CA GLU A 173 -5.10 1.26 -7.34
C GLU A 173 -6.60 1.44 -7.07
N VAL A 174 -7.40 0.48 -7.52
CA VAL A 174 -8.83 0.41 -7.21
C VAL A 174 -9.13 -1.00 -6.75
N GLY A 175 -9.69 -1.11 -5.55
CA GLY A 175 -10.05 -2.38 -4.94
C GLY A 175 -11.55 -2.47 -4.67
N ILE A 176 -12.09 -3.68 -4.74
CA ILE A 176 -13.45 -3.99 -4.30
C ILE A 176 -13.41 -5.29 -3.50
N GLY A 177 -14.20 -5.35 -2.42
CA GLY A 177 -14.22 -6.50 -1.55
C GLY A 177 -15.55 -6.67 -0.81
N PHE A 178 -15.69 -7.84 -0.21
CA PHE A 178 -16.81 -8.18 0.67
C PHE A 178 -16.25 -8.56 2.04
N ILE A 179 -16.89 -8.07 3.09
CA ILE A 179 -16.50 -8.31 4.48
C ILE A 179 -17.69 -9.02 5.14
N TYR A 180 -17.41 -10.17 5.73
CA TYR A 180 -18.33 -10.83 6.65
C TYR A 180 -18.06 -10.28 8.06
N VAL A 181 -19.10 -9.77 8.71
CA VAL A 181 -19.01 -9.08 10.02
C VAL A 181 -19.37 -10.02 11.16
#